data_AF-A0A1F3F1Y2-F1
#
_entry.id   AF-A0A1F3F1Y2-F1
#
_cell.length_a   1.000
_cell.length_b   1.000
_cell.length_c   1.000
_cell.angle_alpha   90.00
_cell.angle_beta   90.00
_cell.angle_gamma   90.00
#
_symmetry.space_group_name_H-M   'P 1'
#
loop_
_entity.id
_entity.type
_entity.pdbx_description
1 polymer ?
#
loop_
_entity_poly.entity_id
_entity_poly.type
_entity_poly.pdbx_seq_one_letter_code
_entity_poly.pdbx_strand_id
1 'polypeptide(L)'
;MFAQTYKTVTIVEQTTKSLNGGTRSYLGGVSRIPIRVDLPANTVSWYYSFSTSPAGGGTQMLNLAVQIGASIYAGPLGAAATKNLKVPSGSGSLDVWVIPTDCRDNFVAKNDDKLSWYQDISCINTKQSVQLVSAPLSGSYYLGLRNPSSLEGIDVTIEVVAVVEEVNTETDKGMLYGNLGWKSFEKGEYDKCLEWSNKALTFNPVLTFVKFNIALVYLVQEKDESIDAYINALAAVKKDKNPKGVLTGALQDIYDLKAKKPNLKNLSDIEELVSNELNNY
;
A
#
# COMPACT_ATOMS: atom_id res chain seq x y z
N MET A 1 -5.35 -16.23 2.71
CA MET A 1 -4.26 -15.24 2.85
C MET A 1 -4.53 -14.16 1.80
N PHE A 2 -4.84 -12.93 2.22
CA PHE A 2 -5.20 -11.85 1.29
C PHE A 2 -3.94 -11.39 0.54
N ALA A 3 -4.10 -11.02 -0.74
CA ALA A 3 -3.06 -10.32 -1.47
C ALA A 3 -2.89 -8.95 -0.80
N GLN A 4 -1.74 -8.70 -0.18
CA GLN A 4 -1.38 -7.39 0.33
C GLN A 4 -1.34 -6.41 -0.84
N THR A 5 -2.13 -5.33 -0.76
CA THR A 5 -2.09 -4.25 -1.74
C THR A 5 -1.12 -3.20 -1.24
N TYR A 6 -0.27 -2.68 -2.12
CA TYR A 6 0.71 -1.66 -1.78
C TYR A 6 0.53 -0.45 -2.68
N LYS A 7 0.86 0.74 -2.17
CA LYS A 7 0.94 1.96 -2.98
C LYS A 7 2.19 2.77 -2.64
N THR A 8 2.55 3.67 -3.54
CA THR A 8 3.53 4.71 -3.27
C THR A 8 2.89 5.93 -2.63
N VAL A 9 3.64 6.58 -1.74
CA VAL A 9 3.31 7.88 -1.16
C VAL A 9 4.54 8.77 -1.30
N THR A 10 4.44 9.84 -2.08
CA THR A 10 5.51 10.85 -2.18
C THR A 10 5.57 11.64 -0.88
N ILE A 11 6.71 11.58 -0.20
CA ILE A 11 6.96 12.32 1.06
C ILE A 11 7.58 13.68 0.75
N VAL A 12 8.56 13.69 -0.17
CA VAL A 12 9.20 14.91 -0.66
C VAL A 12 9.04 14.91 -2.17
N GLU A 13 8.19 15.82 -2.66
CA GLU A 13 8.05 16.09 -4.09
C GLU A 13 9.40 16.48 -4.69
N GLN A 14 9.61 16.11 -5.95
CA GLN A 14 10.85 16.40 -6.65
C GLN A 14 11.18 17.88 -6.56
N THR A 15 12.35 18.18 -5.98
CA THR A 15 12.79 19.56 -5.75
C THR A 15 14.30 19.67 -5.97
N THR A 16 14.74 20.84 -6.42
CA THR A 16 16.16 21.17 -6.60
C THR A 16 16.65 22.07 -5.47
N LYS A 17 17.77 21.73 -4.86
CA LYS A 17 18.43 22.50 -3.80
C LYS A 17 19.85 22.89 -4.20
N SER A 18 20.18 24.16 -4.13
CA SER A 18 21.54 24.66 -4.38
C SER A 18 22.37 24.63 -3.09
N LEU A 19 23.56 24.05 -3.17
CA LEU A 19 24.53 23.99 -2.07
C LEU A 19 25.86 24.60 -2.50
N ASN A 20 26.32 25.62 -1.76
CA ASN A 20 27.63 26.22 -1.96
C ASN A 20 28.76 25.32 -1.44
N GLY A 21 29.96 25.48 -2.02
CA GLY A 21 31.18 24.92 -1.45
C GLY A 21 31.55 25.54 -0.09
N GLY A 22 32.37 24.83 0.67
CA GLY A 22 32.72 25.16 2.05
C GLY A 22 33.24 26.59 2.26
N THR A 23 34.12 27.07 1.38
CA THR A 23 34.71 28.43 1.46
C THR A 23 33.66 29.54 1.40
N ARG A 24 32.70 29.44 0.47
CA ARG A 24 31.59 30.40 0.37
C ARG A 24 30.59 30.25 1.51
N SER A 25 30.52 29.08 2.14
CA SER A 25 29.65 28.88 3.30
C SER A 25 30.11 29.63 4.56
N TYR A 26 31.39 29.96 4.68
CA TYR A 26 31.88 30.85 5.74
C TYR A 26 31.52 32.33 5.50
N LEU A 27 31.08 32.68 4.29
CA LEU A 27 30.65 34.02 3.90
C LEU A 27 29.12 34.14 3.78
N GLY A 28 28.38 33.28 4.49
CA GLY A 28 26.91 33.26 4.49
C GLY A 28 26.28 32.33 3.44
N GLY A 29 27.08 31.60 2.64
CA GLY A 29 26.59 30.57 1.73
C GLY A 29 26.04 29.32 2.44
N VAL A 30 25.10 28.63 1.81
CA VAL A 30 24.46 27.44 2.36
C VAL A 30 25.15 26.18 1.82
N SER A 31 25.92 25.48 2.67
CA SER A 31 26.56 24.19 2.31
C SER A 31 25.82 22.96 2.85
N ARG A 32 24.79 23.19 3.67
CA ARG A 32 23.99 22.13 4.30
C ARG A 32 22.51 22.47 4.30
N ILE A 33 21.67 21.51 3.91
CA ILE A 33 20.20 21.64 3.94
C ILE A 33 19.61 20.37 4.56
N PRO A 34 18.89 20.46 5.69
CA PRO A 34 18.11 19.33 6.21
C PRO A 34 16.75 19.28 5.52
N ILE A 35 16.39 18.13 4.96
CA ILE A 35 15.07 17.86 4.38
C ILE A 35 14.30 16.92 5.31
N ARG A 36 13.15 17.37 5.80
CA ARG A 36 12.32 16.57 6.71
C ARG A 36 11.64 15.43 5.95
N VAL A 37 11.64 14.24 6.53
CA VAL A 37 10.97 13.04 6.04
C VAL A 37 10.07 12.54 7.16
N ASP A 38 8.76 12.68 7.00
CA ASP A 38 7.76 12.13 7.91
C ASP A 38 7.18 10.85 7.29
N LEU A 39 7.51 9.69 7.87
CA LEU A 39 7.08 8.41 7.31
C LEU A 39 5.58 8.19 7.55
N PRO A 40 4.78 7.87 6.51
CA PRO A 40 3.38 7.53 6.69
C PRO A 40 3.20 6.26 7.53
N ALA A 41 2.02 6.12 8.14
CA ALA A 41 1.62 4.86 8.76
C ALA A 41 1.65 3.70 7.73
N ASN A 42 1.96 2.50 8.20
CA ASN A 42 2.05 1.27 7.40
C ASN A 42 3.14 1.32 6.31
N THR A 43 4.16 2.17 6.48
CA THR A 43 5.35 2.14 5.61
C THR A 43 6.04 0.78 5.75
N VAL A 44 6.29 0.12 4.61
CA VAL A 44 7.01 -1.16 4.54
C VAL A 44 8.42 -1.02 3.97
N SER A 45 8.66 0.06 3.23
CA SER A 45 9.97 0.53 2.81
C SER A 45 9.85 1.97 2.34
N TRP A 46 10.96 2.71 2.29
CA TRP A 46 10.99 4.00 1.64
C TRP A 46 12.30 4.20 0.88
N TYR A 47 12.29 5.17 0.00
CA TYR A 47 13.36 5.46 -0.92
C TYR A 47 13.63 6.94 -0.93
N TYR A 48 14.91 7.29 -1.04
CA TYR A 48 15.28 8.61 -1.52
C TYR A 48 16.16 8.45 -2.76
N SER A 49 15.95 9.33 -3.72
CA SER A 49 16.77 9.38 -4.92
C SER A 49 17.26 10.78 -5.15
N PHE A 50 18.48 10.90 -5.69
CA PHE A 50 19.04 12.20 -6.00
C PHE A 50 20.00 12.13 -7.19
N SER A 51 20.21 13.29 -7.82
CA SER A 51 21.25 13.53 -8.80
C SER A 51 21.80 14.95 -8.66
N THR A 52 23.06 15.15 -9.04
CA THR A 52 23.78 16.41 -8.86
C THR A 52 24.22 17.03 -10.18
N SER A 53 24.09 18.33 -10.31
CA SER A 53 24.62 19.12 -11.44
C SER A 53 25.54 20.23 -10.95
N PRO A 54 26.39 20.82 -11.82
CA PRO A 54 27.05 22.07 -11.50
C PRO A 54 26.01 23.13 -11.18
N ALA A 55 26.30 24.03 -10.24
CA ALA A 55 25.37 25.10 -9.86
C ALA A 55 24.88 25.90 -11.09
N GLY A 56 23.56 26.05 -11.23
CA GLY A 56 22.91 26.65 -12.39
C GLY A 56 22.57 25.68 -13.52
N GLY A 57 22.83 24.38 -13.34
CA GLY A 57 22.43 23.33 -14.28
C GLY A 57 20.92 23.07 -14.26
N GLY A 58 20.33 22.76 -15.41
CA GLY A 58 18.89 22.51 -15.54
C GLY A 58 18.37 21.36 -14.66
N THR A 59 17.06 21.37 -14.37
CA THR A 59 16.41 20.32 -13.57
C THR A 59 16.22 19.04 -14.39
N GLN A 60 16.69 17.92 -13.84
CA GLN A 60 16.52 16.59 -14.43
C GLN A 60 15.40 15.84 -13.67
N MET A 61 14.56 15.09 -14.39
CA MET A 61 13.45 14.36 -13.79
C MET A 61 13.91 13.02 -13.19
N LEU A 62 13.60 12.79 -11.92
CA LEU A 62 13.87 11.55 -11.19
C LEU A 62 12.73 10.53 -11.39
N ASN A 63 11.47 10.99 -11.38
CA ASN A 63 10.27 10.16 -11.56
C ASN A 63 10.22 8.92 -10.64
N LEU A 64 10.71 9.03 -9.41
CA LEU A 64 10.91 7.89 -8.51
C LEU A 64 9.57 7.23 -8.17
N ALA A 65 8.54 8.02 -7.84
CA ALA A 65 7.22 7.48 -7.51
C ALA A 65 6.62 6.64 -8.65
N VAL A 66 6.80 7.05 -9.90
CA VAL A 66 6.32 6.33 -11.09
C VAL A 66 7.09 5.04 -11.29
N GLN A 67 8.42 5.08 -11.17
CA GLN A 67 9.28 3.90 -11.33
C GLN A 67 9.00 2.85 -10.24
N ILE A 68 8.84 3.27 -8.98
CA ILE A 68 8.48 2.37 -7.88
C ILE A 68 7.06 1.84 -8.08
N GLY A 69 6.10 2.70 -8.43
CA GLY A 69 4.72 2.31 -8.69
C GLY A 69 4.61 1.19 -9.72
N ALA A 70 5.33 1.30 -10.84
CA ALA A 70 5.39 0.24 -11.86
C ALA A 70 5.99 -1.08 -11.33
N SER A 71 6.96 -1.00 -10.42
CA SER A 71 7.64 -2.18 -9.86
C SER A 71 6.81 -2.96 -8.83
N ILE A 72 5.94 -2.27 -8.07
CA ILE A 72 5.09 -2.89 -7.04
C ILE A 72 4.13 -3.92 -7.65
N TYR A 73 3.66 -3.68 -8.88
CA TYR A 73 2.74 -4.58 -9.57
C TYR A 73 3.44 -5.75 -10.30
N ALA A 74 4.77 -5.80 -10.27
CA ALA A 74 5.57 -6.75 -11.07
C ALA A 74 6.10 -7.98 -10.28
N GLY A 75 5.90 -8.09 -8.96
CA GLY A 75 6.32 -9.25 -8.17
C GLY A 75 6.49 -9.02 -6.66
N PRO A 76 7.00 -10.01 -5.89
CA PRO A 76 7.19 -9.92 -4.44
C PRO A 76 8.18 -8.80 -4.08
N LEU A 77 7.81 -7.96 -3.10
CA LEU A 77 8.59 -6.79 -2.67
C LEU A 77 9.99 -7.17 -2.17
N GLY A 78 10.99 -6.34 -2.53
CA GLY A 78 12.20 -6.19 -1.72
C GLY A 78 13.56 -6.38 -2.40
N ALA A 79 13.64 -6.97 -3.60
CA ALA A 79 14.95 -7.16 -4.26
C ALA A 79 14.94 -7.02 -5.79
N ALA A 80 13.83 -7.33 -6.46
CA ALA A 80 13.74 -7.23 -7.93
C ALA A 80 13.46 -5.80 -8.42
N ALA A 81 12.82 -4.95 -7.60
CA ALA A 81 12.36 -3.61 -7.98
C ALA A 81 13.49 -2.60 -8.17
N THR A 82 14.53 -2.62 -7.33
CA THR A 82 15.60 -1.61 -7.33
C THR A 82 16.59 -1.74 -8.48
N LYS A 83 16.74 -2.94 -9.05
CA LYS A 83 17.71 -3.20 -10.13
C LYS A 83 17.46 -2.37 -11.39
N ASN A 84 16.23 -1.89 -11.58
CA ASN A 84 15.82 -1.11 -12.75
C ASN A 84 15.52 0.36 -12.44
N LEU A 85 15.60 0.79 -11.18
CA LEU A 85 15.40 2.19 -10.83
C LEU A 85 16.60 3.00 -11.32
N LYS A 86 16.35 4.02 -12.14
CA LYS A 86 17.39 4.87 -12.71
C LYS A 86 17.15 6.31 -12.33
N VAL A 87 18.23 6.96 -11.93
CA VAL A 87 18.33 8.42 -11.87
C VAL A 87 19.31 8.91 -12.91
N PRO A 88 19.14 10.16 -13.39
CA PRO A 88 20.12 10.79 -14.24
C PRO A 88 21.52 10.84 -13.61
N SER A 89 22.56 10.77 -14.45
CA SER A 89 23.96 10.83 -13.98
C SER A 89 24.28 12.15 -13.29
N GLY A 90 24.83 12.06 -12.09
CA GLY A 90 25.32 13.20 -11.34
C GLY A 90 26.77 13.54 -11.69
N SER A 91 27.18 14.75 -11.34
CA SER A 91 28.49 15.30 -11.70
C SER A 91 29.32 15.74 -10.49
N GLY A 92 28.68 16.30 -9.46
CA GLY A 92 29.29 16.75 -8.22
C GLY A 92 29.09 15.78 -7.06
N SER A 93 30.03 15.74 -6.11
CA SER A 93 29.86 14.90 -4.93
C SER A 93 28.86 15.50 -3.94
N LEU A 94 28.04 14.64 -3.34
CA LEU A 94 27.10 14.99 -2.28
C LEU A 94 27.19 13.96 -1.15
N ASP A 95 27.09 14.46 0.08
CA ASP A 95 26.77 13.64 1.24
C ASP A 95 25.28 13.78 1.55
N VAL A 96 24.59 12.65 1.73
CA VAL A 96 23.21 12.55 2.18
C VAL A 96 23.21 11.73 3.47
N TRP A 97 23.07 12.40 4.61
CA TRP A 97 23.02 11.78 5.92
C TRP A 97 21.59 11.57 6.36
N VAL A 98 21.19 10.33 6.66
CA VAL A 98 19.91 10.07 7.34
C VAL A 98 20.13 10.32 8.83
N ILE A 99 19.52 11.37 9.35
CA ILE A 99 19.74 11.83 10.73
C ILE A 99 18.43 11.79 11.54
N PRO A 100 18.48 11.39 12.82
CA PRO A 100 17.39 11.58 13.77
C PRO A 100 16.98 13.05 13.91
N THR A 101 15.74 13.30 14.33
CA THR A 101 15.17 14.66 14.41
C THR A 101 15.86 15.55 15.42
N ASP A 102 16.33 15.00 16.55
CA ASP A 102 17.07 15.71 17.59
C ASP A 102 18.49 16.15 17.14
N CYS A 103 19.02 15.51 16.10
CA CYS A 103 20.33 15.81 15.53
C CYS A 103 20.31 16.92 14.46
N ARG A 104 19.12 17.43 14.08
CA ARG A 104 18.95 18.41 13.01
C ARG A 104 19.73 19.70 13.24
N ASP A 105 19.70 20.24 14.45
CA ASP A 105 20.37 21.51 14.74
C ASP A 105 21.90 21.37 14.77
N ASN A 106 22.40 20.24 15.28
CA ASN A 106 23.84 19.93 15.19
C ASN A 106 24.31 19.82 13.73
N PHE A 107 23.49 19.21 12.86
CA PHE A 107 23.80 19.12 11.43
C PHE A 107 23.90 20.50 10.77
N VAL A 108 22.92 21.38 11.00
CA VAL A 108 22.88 22.73 10.43
C VAL A 108 24.01 23.60 10.98
N ALA A 109 24.29 23.48 12.28
CA ALA A 109 25.37 24.21 12.95
C ALA A 109 26.78 23.68 12.62
N LYS A 110 26.89 22.59 11.85
CA LYS A 110 28.16 21.93 11.49
C LYS A 110 28.92 21.35 12.70
N ASN A 111 28.20 20.93 13.73
CA ASN A 111 28.75 20.25 14.91
C ASN A 111 28.89 18.74 14.65
N ASP A 112 29.75 18.38 13.69
CA ASP A 112 29.85 17.00 13.19
C ASP A 112 30.23 16.00 14.29
N ASP A 113 31.07 16.39 15.24
CA ASP A 113 31.49 15.56 16.39
C ASP A 113 30.33 15.19 17.33
N LYS A 114 29.19 15.89 17.23
CA LYS A 114 27.98 15.67 18.06
C LYS A 114 26.84 15.05 17.27
N LEU A 115 27.09 14.64 16.03
CA LEU A 115 26.04 14.15 15.14
C LEU A 115 25.94 12.62 15.19
N SER A 116 24.73 12.13 15.49
CA SER A 116 24.36 10.72 15.26
C SER A 116 23.60 10.61 13.95
N TRP A 117 23.86 9.54 13.18
CA TRP A 117 23.24 9.29 11.88
C TRP A 117 23.26 7.80 11.53
N TYR A 118 22.36 7.38 10.64
CA TYR A 118 22.24 5.99 10.21
C TYR A 118 23.15 5.72 9.02
N GLN A 119 24.27 5.04 9.25
CA GLN A 119 25.35 4.92 8.25
C GLN A 119 25.02 4.03 7.07
N ASP A 120 24.33 2.93 7.33
CA ASP A 120 23.94 1.88 6.40
C ASP A 120 22.95 2.33 5.33
N ILE A 121 22.14 3.35 5.66
CA ILE A 121 21.09 3.88 4.78
C ILE A 121 21.39 5.30 4.29
N SER A 122 22.63 5.76 4.44
CA SER A 122 23.10 7.07 3.99
C SER A 122 24.04 6.94 2.79
N CYS A 123 24.21 8.02 2.02
CA CYS A 123 25.16 8.07 0.90
C CYS A 123 26.25 9.12 1.17
N ILE A 124 27.52 8.75 1.02
CA ILE A 124 28.66 9.67 1.25
C ILE A 124 29.44 9.81 -0.05
N ASN A 125 29.90 11.03 -0.36
CA ASN A 125 30.69 11.35 -1.54
C ASN A 125 30.11 10.74 -2.84
N THR A 126 28.78 10.81 -2.98
CA THR A 126 28.02 10.14 -4.04
C THR A 126 27.42 11.19 -4.97
N LYS A 127 27.43 10.93 -6.28
CA LYS A 127 26.98 11.90 -7.29
C LYS A 127 25.51 11.76 -7.65
N GLN A 128 25.00 10.54 -7.62
CA GLN A 128 23.60 10.20 -7.82
C GLN A 128 23.33 8.85 -7.16
N SER A 129 22.11 8.64 -6.68
CA SER A 129 21.71 7.34 -6.13
C SER A 129 20.19 7.17 -6.14
N VAL A 130 19.76 5.91 -6.06
CA VAL A 130 18.46 5.50 -5.55
C VAL A 130 18.72 4.62 -4.34
N GLN A 131 18.48 5.13 -3.15
CA GLN A 131 18.68 4.39 -1.91
C GLN A 131 17.37 3.75 -1.46
N LEU A 132 17.40 2.44 -1.20
CA LEU A 132 16.34 1.73 -0.49
C LEU A 132 16.62 1.79 1.01
N VAL A 133 15.59 2.12 1.79
CA VAL A 133 15.58 2.08 3.25
C VAL A 133 14.50 1.10 3.72
N SER A 134 14.93 -0.03 4.28
CA SER A 134 14.06 -1.07 4.85
C SER A 134 13.89 -0.95 6.36
N ALA A 135 14.69 -0.12 7.02
CA ALA A 135 14.52 0.32 8.39
C ALA A 135 15.28 1.64 8.58
N PRO A 136 14.78 2.58 9.40
CA PRO A 136 13.51 2.54 10.13
C PRO A 136 12.29 2.77 9.21
N LEU A 137 11.13 2.25 9.64
CA LEU A 137 9.88 2.25 8.88
C LEU A 137 8.76 3.10 9.52
N SER A 138 9.06 3.86 10.57
CA SER A 138 8.09 4.74 11.23
C SER A 138 8.79 5.94 11.84
N GLY A 139 8.03 7.01 12.11
CA GLY A 139 8.56 8.23 12.71
C GLY A 139 9.06 9.25 11.69
N SER A 140 9.83 10.21 12.19
CA SER A 140 10.33 11.34 11.41
C SER A 140 11.85 11.36 11.43
N TYR A 141 12.44 11.77 10.31
CA TYR A 141 13.88 11.85 10.09
C TYR A 141 14.21 13.10 9.28
N TYR A 142 15.50 13.39 9.13
CA TYR A 142 15.98 14.32 8.12
C TYR A 142 16.95 13.63 7.17
N LEU A 143 16.88 13.98 5.89
CA LEU A 143 17.99 13.83 4.95
C LEU A 143 18.83 15.10 5.03
N GLY A 144 19.97 15.02 5.69
CA GLY A 144 20.98 16.06 5.75
C GLY A 144 21.80 16.08 4.48
N LEU A 145 21.50 17.01 3.57
CA LEU A 145 22.28 17.23 2.36
C LEU A 145 23.49 18.10 2.70
N ARG A 146 24.71 17.61 2.44
CA ARG A 146 25.96 18.34 2.67
C ARG A 146 26.80 18.30 1.39
N ASN A 147 27.25 19.47 0.94
CA ASN A 147 28.26 19.55 -0.11
C ASN A 147 29.67 19.39 0.51
N PRO A 148 30.41 18.32 0.21
CA PRO A 148 31.75 18.11 0.74
C PRO A 148 32.83 18.96 0.04
N SER A 149 32.53 19.57 -1.10
CA SER A 149 33.50 20.39 -1.85
C SER A 149 33.82 21.69 -1.11
N SER A 150 35.10 22.05 -1.05
CA SER A 150 35.53 23.33 -0.48
C SER A 150 35.24 24.52 -1.41
N LEU A 151 35.15 24.30 -2.73
CA LEU A 151 35.15 25.36 -3.74
C LEU A 151 33.89 25.38 -4.59
N GLU A 152 33.46 24.20 -5.05
CA GLU A 152 32.43 24.08 -6.06
C GLU A 152 31.03 24.07 -5.43
N GLY A 153 30.12 24.84 -6.02
CA GLY A 153 28.70 24.74 -5.72
C GLY A 153 28.04 23.67 -6.60
N ILE A 154 27.00 23.04 -6.06
CA ILE A 154 26.23 22.00 -6.75
C ILE A 154 24.74 22.30 -6.61
N ASP A 155 23.96 21.87 -7.59
CA ASP A 155 22.52 21.73 -7.45
C ASP A 155 22.19 20.24 -7.23
N VAL A 156 21.26 19.98 -6.34
CA VAL A 156 20.80 18.64 -5.95
C VAL A 156 19.33 18.51 -6.28
N THR A 157 18.98 17.72 -7.28
CA THR A 157 17.59 17.28 -7.46
C THR A 157 17.36 16.07 -6.57
N ILE A 158 16.30 16.08 -5.76
CA ILE A 158 15.97 15.01 -4.81
C ILE A 158 14.46 14.74 -4.76
N GLU A 159 14.10 13.48 -4.54
CA GLU A 159 12.74 13.00 -4.33
C GLU A 159 12.74 11.91 -3.25
N VAL A 160 11.71 11.86 -2.41
CA VAL A 160 11.57 10.85 -1.35
C VAL A 160 10.18 10.21 -1.43
N VAL A 161 10.13 8.89 -1.49
CA VAL A 161 8.90 8.11 -1.70
C VAL A 161 8.85 6.94 -0.74
N ALA A 162 7.74 6.79 -0.01
CA ALA A 162 7.44 5.59 0.76
C ALA A 162 6.61 4.59 -0.06
N VAL A 163 6.80 3.31 0.23
CA VAL A 163 5.86 2.25 -0.11
C VAL A 163 5.11 1.90 1.16
N VAL A 164 3.78 1.98 1.11
CA VAL A 164 2.91 1.67 2.25
C VAL A 164 2.04 0.48 1.90
N GLU A 165 1.81 -0.38 2.89
CA GLU A 165 0.74 -1.37 2.81
C GLU A 165 -0.60 -0.64 2.87
N GLU A 166 -1.44 -0.87 1.87
CA GLU A 166 -2.79 -0.35 1.84
C GLU A 166 -3.65 -1.12 2.83
N VAL A 167 -3.99 -0.46 3.94
CA VAL A 167 -5.09 -0.88 4.80
C VAL A 167 -6.39 -0.40 4.15
N ASN A 168 -7.05 -1.28 3.40
CA ASN A 168 -8.37 -0.98 2.86
C ASN A 168 -9.44 -1.17 3.94
N THR A 169 -9.49 -0.19 4.86
CA THR A 169 -10.37 -0.23 6.04
C THR A 169 -11.84 -0.45 5.72
N GLU A 170 -12.31 -0.01 4.54
CA GLU A 170 -13.68 -0.24 4.11
C GLU A 170 -13.87 -1.71 3.66
N THR A 171 -12.93 -2.27 2.90
CA THR A 171 -12.96 -3.72 2.57
C THR A 171 -12.90 -4.58 3.84
N ASP A 172 -12.05 -4.22 4.80
CA ASP A 172 -11.92 -4.93 6.08
C ASP A 172 -13.20 -4.84 6.92
N LYS A 173 -13.84 -3.67 6.98
CA LYS A 173 -15.16 -3.50 7.61
C LYS A 173 -16.24 -4.33 6.90
N GLY A 174 -16.25 -4.34 5.58
CA GLY A 174 -17.18 -5.16 4.79
C GLY A 174 -17.07 -6.64 5.16
N MET A 175 -15.85 -7.18 5.18
CA MET A 175 -15.60 -8.56 5.60
C MET A 175 -16.04 -8.82 7.05
N LEU A 176 -15.72 -7.92 7.98
CA LEU A 176 -16.13 -8.04 9.39
C LEU A 176 -17.64 -8.15 9.54
N TYR A 177 -18.40 -7.24 8.91
CA TYR A 177 -19.86 -7.28 8.95
C TYR A 177 -20.42 -8.51 8.24
N GLY A 178 -19.80 -8.96 7.15
CA GLY A 178 -20.19 -10.19 6.46
C GLY A 178 -20.09 -11.42 7.36
N ASN A 179 -18.99 -11.51 8.13
CA ASN A 179 -18.78 -12.58 9.11
C ASN A 179 -19.75 -12.50 10.30
N LEU A 180 -20.11 -11.29 10.75
CA LEU A 180 -21.17 -11.10 11.76
C LEU A 180 -22.54 -11.55 11.24
N GLY A 181 -22.82 -11.30 9.95
CA GLY A 181 -24.00 -11.82 9.26
C GLY A 181 -24.06 -13.34 9.29
N TRP A 182 -22.97 -14.00 8.89
CA TRP A 182 -22.87 -15.47 8.94
C TRP A 182 -23.06 -16.03 10.35
N LYS A 183 -22.37 -15.48 11.35
CA LYS A 183 -22.52 -15.91 12.75
C LYS A 183 -23.94 -15.71 13.29
N SER A 184 -24.68 -14.73 12.78
CA SER A 184 -26.09 -14.51 13.12
C SER A 184 -26.98 -15.58 12.45
N PHE A 185 -26.67 -15.95 11.20
CA PHE A 185 -27.35 -17.05 10.50
C PHE A 185 -27.20 -18.38 11.24
N GLU A 186 -25.99 -18.74 11.68
CA GLU A 186 -25.72 -19.98 12.42
C GLU A 186 -26.53 -20.08 13.73
N LYS A 187 -26.87 -18.93 14.34
CA LYS A 187 -27.71 -18.84 15.54
C LYS A 187 -29.21 -18.84 15.26
N GLY A 188 -29.62 -18.85 13.99
CA GLY A 188 -31.01 -18.67 13.57
C GLY A 188 -31.52 -17.23 13.68
N GLU A 189 -30.65 -16.25 13.90
CA GLU A 189 -30.99 -14.82 14.00
C GLU A 189 -31.05 -14.20 12.59
N TYR A 190 -32.01 -14.63 11.77
CA TYR A 190 -32.07 -14.31 10.33
C TYR A 190 -32.21 -12.81 10.02
N ASP A 191 -32.98 -12.06 10.82
CA ASP A 191 -33.14 -10.61 10.61
C ASP A 191 -31.81 -9.88 10.85
N LYS A 192 -31.05 -10.28 11.88
CA LYS A 192 -29.69 -9.73 12.12
C LYS A 192 -28.70 -10.18 11.06
N CYS A 193 -28.84 -11.39 10.52
CA CYS A 193 -28.04 -11.82 9.39
C CYS A 193 -28.22 -10.85 8.21
N LEU A 194 -29.46 -10.47 7.89
CA LEU A 194 -29.75 -9.49 6.84
C LEU A 194 -29.23 -8.10 7.19
N GLU A 195 -29.40 -7.64 8.44
CA GLU A 195 -28.87 -6.34 8.88
C GLU A 195 -27.35 -6.25 8.67
N TRP A 196 -26.59 -7.22 9.18
CA TRP A 196 -25.14 -7.23 9.07
C TRP A 196 -24.66 -7.46 7.63
N SER A 197 -25.33 -8.32 6.87
CA SER A 197 -24.99 -8.56 5.47
C SER A 197 -25.24 -7.33 4.61
N ASN A 198 -26.33 -6.60 4.82
CA ASN A 198 -26.58 -5.34 4.12
C ASN A 198 -25.54 -4.28 4.50
N LYS A 199 -25.19 -4.18 5.79
CA LYS A 199 -24.12 -3.30 6.25
C LYS A 199 -22.76 -3.66 5.64
N ALA A 200 -22.45 -4.94 5.49
CA ALA A 200 -21.24 -5.38 4.80
C ALA A 200 -21.19 -4.90 3.34
N LEU A 201 -22.33 -4.96 2.64
CA LEU A 201 -22.45 -4.50 1.25
C LEU A 201 -22.39 -2.98 1.10
N THR A 202 -22.66 -2.18 2.15
CA THR A 202 -22.41 -0.72 2.10
C THR A 202 -20.92 -0.39 2.06
N PHE A 203 -20.08 -1.25 2.63
CA PHE A 203 -18.63 -1.11 2.66
C PHE A 203 -17.96 -1.74 1.44
N ASN A 204 -18.43 -2.91 1.03
CA ASN A 204 -17.91 -3.62 -0.13
C ASN A 204 -19.06 -4.29 -0.91
N PRO A 205 -19.60 -3.63 -1.95
CA PRO A 205 -20.74 -4.12 -2.74
C PRO A 205 -20.47 -5.39 -3.56
N VAL A 206 -19.21 -5.81 -3.68
CA VAL A 206 -18.79 -6.97 -4.48
C VAL A 206 -18.49 -8.21 -3.64
N LEU A 207 -18.80 -8.22 -2.33
CA LEU A 207 -18.64 -9.41 -1.48
C LEU A 207 -19.64 -10.51 -1.86
N THR A 208 -19.21 -11.44 -2.71
CA THR A 208 -20.04 -12.52 -3.25
C THR A 208 -20.58 -13.45 -2.16
N PHE A 209 -19.74 -13.85 -1.19
CA PHE A 209 -20.19 -14.72 -0.09
C PHE A 209 -21.30 -14.07 0.76
N VAL A 210 -21.26 -12.75 0.94
CA VAL A 210 -22.31 -12.00 1.67
C VAL A 210 -23.63 -12.03 0.89
N LYS A 211 -23.59 -11.96 -0.45
CA LYS A 211 -24.78 -12.11 -1.28
C LYS A 211 -25.39 -13.51 -1.14
N PHE A 212 -24.56 -14.54 -1.05
CA PHE A 212 -25.03 -15.90 -0.74
C PHE A 212 -25.65 -16.01 0.66
N ASN A 213 -25.09 -15.35 1.69
CA ASN A 213 -25.72 -15.32 3.02
C ASN A 213 -27.15 -14.74 2.97
N ILE A 214 -27.35 -13.64 2.22
CA ILE A 214 -28.68 -13.03 2.05
C ILE A 214 -29.62 -13.99 1.31
N ALA A 215 -29.16 -14.60 0.22
CA ALA A 215 -29.95 -15.55 -0.57
C ALA A 215 -30.34 -16.80 0.25
N LEU A 216 -29.42 -17.30 1.08
CA LEU A 216 -29.66 -18.42 1.99
C LEU A 216 -30.70 -18.06 3.07
N VAL A 217 -30.67 -16.83 3.62
CA VAL A 217 -31.73 -16.36 4.52
C VAL A 217 -33.09 -16.37 3.82
N TYR A 218 -33.16 -15.89 2.57
CA TYR A 218 -34.43 -15.88 1.82
C TYR A 218 -34.96 -17.28 1.58
N LEU A 219 -34.07 -18.24 1.27
CA LEU A 219 -34.43 -19.65 1.14
C LEU A 219 -34.96 -20.24 2.46
N VAL A 220 -34.30 -19.96 3.59
CA VAL A 220 -34.74 -20.45 4.91
C VAL A 220 -36.07 -19.84 5.36
N GLN A 221 -36.35 -18.59 4.95
CA GLN A 221 -37.61 -17.89 5.21
C GLN A 221 -38.70 -18.23 4.18
N GLU A 222 -38.43 -19.12 3.22
CA GLU A 222 -39.35 -19.50 2.13
C GLU A 222 -39.90 -18.30 1.34
N LYS A 223 -39.07 -17.27 1.18
CA LYS A 223 -39.39 -16.10 0.36
C LYS A 223 -39.43 -16.46 -1.12
N ASP A 224 -40.40 -15.91 -1.83
CA ASP A 224 -40.57 -16.13 -3.27
C ASP A 224 -39.34 -15.63 -4.07
N GLU A 225 -38.68 -14.60 -3.57
CA GLU A 225 -37.49 -13.98 -4.16
C GLU A 225 -36.18 -14.77 -3.92
N SER A 226 -36.25 -15.94 -3.27
CA SER A 226 -35.06 -16.73 -2.93
C SER A 226 -34.25 -17.15 -4.16
N ILE A 227 -34.91 -17.62 -5.23
CA ILE A 227 -34.25 -17.96 -6.51
C ILE A 227 -33.56 -16.72 -7.11
N ASP A 228 -34.27 -15.59 -7.17
CA ASP A 228 -33.73 -14.35 -7.74
C ASP A 228 -32.51 -13.85 -6.94
N ALA A 229 -32.52 -14.00 -5.63
CA ALA A 229 -31.37 -13.66 -4.79
C ALA A 229 -30.15 -14.55 -5.11
N TYR A 230 -30.35 -15.85 -5.33
CA TYR A 230 -29.27 -16.75 -5.77
C TYR A 230 -28.75 -16.41 -7.17
N ILE A 231 -29.62 -16.10 -8.13
CA ILE A 231 -29.22 -15.65 -9.48
C ILE A 231 -28.35 -14.39 -9.40
N ASN A 232 -28.75 -13.42 -8.57
CA ASN A 232 -27.98 -12.19 -8.35
C ASN A 232 -26.61 -12.46 -7.68
N ALA A 233 -26.55 -13.40 -6.74
CA ALA A 233 -25.29 -13.83 -6.12
C ALA A 233 -24.36 -14.51 -7.15
N LEU A 234 -24.89 -15.43 -7.96
CA LEU A 234 -24.16 -16.12 -9.03
C LEU A 234 -23.62 -15.14 -10.08
N ALA A 235 -24.39 -14.13 -10.46
CA ALA A 235 -23.92 -13.10 -11.39
C ALA A 235 -22.68 -12.33 -10.87
N ALA A 236 -22.53 -12.20 -9.54
CA ALA A 236 -21.38 -11.56 -8.92
C ALA A 236 -20.12 -12.45 -8.89
N VAL A 237 -20.29 -13.78 -8.91
CA VAL A 237 -19.19 -14.76 -8.86
C VAL A 237 -18.16 -14.56 -9.97
N LYS A 238 -18.60 -14.15 -11.18
CA LYS A 238 -17.73 -13.89 -12.34
C LYS A 238 -16.65 -12.84 -12.08
N LYS A 239 -16.84 -11.98 -11.07
CA LYS A 239 -15.91 -10.92 -10.68
C LYS A 239 -15.18 -11.24 -9.36
N ASP A 240 -15.44 -12.41 -8.77
CA ASP A 240 -14.82 -12.83 -7.53
C ASP A 240 -13.36 -13.27 -7.77
N LYS A 241 -12.49 -13.07 -6.78
CA LYS A 241 -11.08 -13.48 -6.84
C LYS A 241 -10.91 -14.99 -6.67
N ASN A 242 -11.88 -15.68 -6.06
CA ASN A 242 -11.89 -17.13 -5.90
C ASN A 242 -13.29 -17.72 -6.16
N PRO A 243 -13.75 -17.75 -7.43
CA PRO A 243 -15.08 -18.23 -7.80
C PRO A 243 -15.38 -19.65 -7.29
N LYS A 244 -14.46 -20.59 -7.51
CA LYS A 244 -14.59 -22.00 -7.13
C LYS A 244 -14.78 -22.17 -5.62
N GLY A 245 -14.00 -21.44 -4.82
CA GLY A 245 -14.08 -21.50 -3.36
C GLY A 245 -15.42 -20.98 -2.83
N VAL A 246 -15.91 -19.86 -3.35
CA VAL A 246 -17.19 -19.28 -2.93
C VAL A 246 -18.36 -20.19 -3.30
N LEU A 247 -18.37 -20.73 -4.52
CA LEU A 247 -19.41 -21.67 -4.97
C LEU A 247 -19.41 -22.97 -4.16
N THR A 248 -18.23 -23.51 -3.84
CA THR A 248 -18.10 -24.70 -2.99
C THR A 248 -18.68 -24.44 -1.60
N GLY A 249 -18.39 -23.28 -1.01
CA GLY A 249 -18.96 -22.88 0.28
C GLY A 249 -20.49 -22.75 0.23
N ALA A 250 -21.02 -22.03 -0.77
CA ALA A 250 -22.46 -21.87 -0.94
C ALA A 250 -23.19 -23.21 -1.12
N LEU A 251 -22.59 -24.15 -1.85
CA LEU A 251 -23.15 -25.49 -2.04
C LEU A 251 -23.12 -26.31 -0.74
N GLN A 252 -22.05 -26.21 0.05
CA GLN A 252 -21.99 -26.83 1.37
C GLN A 252 -23.08 -26.29 2.30
N ASP A 253 -23.32 -24.97 2.30
CA ASP A 253 -24.38 -24.36 3.11
C ASP A 253 -25.78 -24.87 2.71
N ILE A 254 -26.00 -25.08 1.40
CA ILE A 254 -27.22 -25.68 0.87
C ILE A 254 -27.37 -27.13 1.33
N TYR A 255 -26.30 -27.93 1.30
CA TYR A 255 -26.33 -29.31 1.78
C TYR A 255 -26.60 -29.39 3.29
N ASP A 256 -25.97 -28.54 4.08
CA ASP A 256 -26.20 -28.45 5.53
C ASP A 256 -27.64 -28.04 5.84
N LEU A 257 -28.21 -27.14 5.03
CA LEU A 257 -29.60 -26.74 5.14
C LEU A 257 -30.54 -27.89 4.75
N LYS A 258 -30.28 -28.57 3.64
CA LYS A 258 -31.07 -29.72 3.14
C LYS A 258 -31.10 -30.85 4.14
N ALA A 259 -29.99 -31.13 4.83
CA ALA A 259 -29.93 -32.13 5.89
C ALA A 259 -30.87 -31.80 7.07
N LYS A 260 -31.12 -30.52 7.35
CA LYS A 260 -31.98 -30.06 8.46
C LYS A 260 -33.43 -29.81 8.04
N LYS A 261 -33.64 -29.32 6.81
CA LYS A 261 -34.94 -28.89 6.25
C LYS A 261 -35.07 -29.34 4.79
N PRO A 262 -35.28 -30.64 4.52
CA PRO A 262 -35.23 -31.18 3.16
C PRO A 262 -36.40 -30.74 2.26
N ASN A 263 -37.49 -30.22 2.83
CA ASN A 263 -38.72 -29.91 2.10
C ASN A 263 -38.92 -28.40 1.85
N LEU A 264 -37.86 -27.59 1.94
CA LEU A 264 -37.96 -26.15 1.66
C LEU A 264 -38.30 -25.91 0.19
N LYS A 265 -39.20 -24.95 -0.05
CA LYS A 265 -39.52 -24.45 -1.38
C LYS A 265 -38.23 -24.00 -2.10
N ASN A 266 -38.12 -24.34 -3.40
CA ASN A 266 -36.99 -23.99 -4.29
C ASN A 266 -35.62 -24.60 -3.94
N LEU A 267 -35.49 -25.41 -2.89
CA LEU A 267 -34.19 -25.91 -2.41
C LEU A 267 -33.44 -26.72 -3.48
N SER A 268 -34.11 -27.68 -4.12
CA SER A 268 -33.50 -28.52 -5.15
C SER A 268 -33.11 -27.72 -6.40
N ASP A 269 -33.93 -26.74 -6.80
CA ASP A 269 -33.64 -25.91 -7.96
C ASP A 269 -32.41 -25.02 -7.72
N ILE A 270 -32.30 -24.46 -6.50
CA ILE A 270 -31.14 -23.65 -6.08
C ILE A 270 -29.87 -24.51 -5.99
N GLU A 271 -29.96 -25.73 -5.45
CA GLU A 271 -28.85 -26.68 -5.43
C GLU A 271 -28.32 -26.97 -6.84
N GLU A 272 -29.23 -27.23 -7.79
CA GLU A 272 -28.88 -27.47 -9.19
C GLU A 272 -28.24 -26.22 -9.83
N LEU A 273 -28.80 -25.03 -9.62
CA LEU A 273 -28.25 -23.76 -10.13
C LEU A 273 -26.81 -23.53 -9.66
N VAL A 274 -26.54 -23.68 -8.37
CA VAL A 274 -25.20 -23.47 -7.79
C VAL A 274 -24.22 -24.55 -8.27
N SER A 275 -24.67 -25.81 -8.35
CA SER A 275 -23.86 -26.93 -8.85
C SER A 275 -23.46 -26.75 -10.31
N ASN A 276 -24.39 -26.31 -11.16
CA ASN A 276 -24.13 -26.05 -12.57
C ASN A 276 -23.15 -24.89 -12.77
N GLU A 277 -23.27 -23.82 -11.99
CA GLU A 277 -22.29 -22.72 -12.05
C GLU A 277 -20.91 -23.16 -11.55
N LEU A 278 -20.83 -24.01 -10.52
CA LEU A 278 -19.55 -24.56 -10.04
C LEU A 278 -18.83 -25.39 -11.11
N ASN A 279 -19.56 -26.11 -11.96
CA ASN A 279 -18.99 -26.89 -13.05
C ASN A 279 -18.35 -26.03 -14.16
N ASN A 280 -18.58 -24.71 -14.15
CA ASN A 280 -17.94 -23.77 -15.08
C ASN A 280 -16.52 -23.34 -14.64
N TYR A 281 -16.02 -23.79 -13.48
CA TYR A 281 -14.71 -23.43 -12.89
C TYR A 281 -13.85 -24.63 -12.47
#